data_AF-A0A916TAL2-F1
#
_entry.id   AF-A0A916TAL2-F1
#
_cell.length_a   1.000
_cell.length_b   1.000
_cell.length_c   1.000
_cell.angle_alpha   90.00
_cell.angle_beta   90.00
_cell.angle_gamma   90.00
#
_symmetry.space_group_name_H-M   'P 1'
#
loop_
_entity.id
_entity.type
_entity.pdbx_description
1 polymer ?
#
loop_
_entity_poly.entity_id
_entity_poly.type
_entity_poly.pdbx_seq_one_letter_code
_entity_poly.pdbx_strand_id
1 'polypeptide(L)'
;MKKLFLVAATAVLLAGCQSDSQRDRALIGGGLGATTGAIIGAAAGNGVGPALAGAAIGAAGGAIVGSATTPKNCVAYDRNGNPYRVACP
;
A
#
# COMPACT_ATOMS: atom_id res chain seq x y z
N MET A 1 4.95 -9.91 -25.68
CA MET A 1 5.44 -8.53 -25.44
C MET A 1 4.65 -7.80 -24.34
N LYS A 2 3.35 -7.51 -24.48
CA LYS A 2 2.57 -6.72 -23.48
C LYS A 2 2.55 -7.31 -22.06
N LYS A 3 2.51 -8.64 -21.93
CA LYS A 3 2.48 -9.34 -20.62
C LYS A 3 3.76 -9.13 -19.80
N LEU A 4 4.91 -9.03 -20.48
CA LEU A 4 6.21 -8.79 -19.83
C LEU A 4 6.30 -7.37 -19.26
N PHE A 5 5.75 -6.38 -19.97
CA PHE A 5 5.64 -5.01 -19.46
C PHE A 5 4.78 -4.91 -18.20
N LEU A 6 3.66 -5.64 -18.15
CA LEU A 6 2.75 -5.66 -17.01
C LEU A 6 3.40 -6.27 -15.76
N VAL A 7 4.19 -7.34 -15.95
CA VAL A 7 4.97 -7.99 -14.88
C VAL A 7 6.12 -7.10 -14.39
N ALA A 8 6.84 -6.45 -15.31
CA ALA A 8 7.90 -5.51 -14.94
C ALA A 8 7.35 -4.29 -14.17
N ALA A 9 6.20 -3.76 -14.60
CA ALA A 9 5.54 -2.65 -13.91
C ALA A 9 5.10 -3.01 -12.50
N THR A 10 4.50 -4.20 -12.32
CA THR A 10 4.14 -4.70 -10.97
C THR A 10 5.36 -4.94 -10.11
N ALA A 11 6.46 -5.49 -10.65
CA ALA A 11 7.70 -5.68 -9.90
C ALA A 11 8.29 -4.35 -9.37
N VAL A 12 8.28 -3.28 -10.18
CA VAL A 12 8.74 -1.94 -9.77
C VAL A 12 7.83 -1.33 -8.71
N LEU A 13 6.51 -1.49 -8.86
CA LEU A 13 5.52 -1.06 -7.85
C LEU A 13 5.71 -1.79 -6.52
N LEU A 14 6.01 -3.09 -6.54
CA LEU A 14 6.30 -3.87 -5.34
C LEU A 14 7.64 -3.47 -4.70
N ALA A 15 8.66 -3.16 -5.50
CA ALA A 15 9.96 -2.68 -5.01
C ALA A 15 9.87 -1.29 -4.35
N GLY A 16 9.05 -0.39 -4.90
CA GLY A 16 8.77 0.93 -4.30
C GLY A 16 7.85 0.88 -3.08
N CYS A 17 7.21 -0.27 -2.81
CA CYS A 17 6.31 -0.44 -1.68
C CYS A 17 7.05 -0.56 -0.34
N GLN A 18 8.39 -0.68 -0.32
CA GLN A 18 9.20 -0.65 0.92
C GLN A 18 9.23 0.76 1.56
N SER A 19 8.09 1.20 2.08
CA SER A 19 8.02 2.39 2.94
C SER A 19 8.01 1.98 4.40
N ASP A 20 8.90 2.57 5.18
CA ASP A 20 9.15 2.21 6.59
C ASP A 20 8.18 2.92 7.56
N SER A 21 7.34 3.82 7.02
CA SER A 21 6.41 4.67 7.76
C SER A 21 4.98 4.12 7.73
N GLN A 22 4.32 4.08 8.90
CA GLN A 22 2.95 3.59 9.04
C GLN A 22 1.94 4.33 8.17
N ARG A 23 2.08 5.65 8.11
CA ARG A 23 1.22 6.51 7.31
C ARG A 23 1.39 6.25 5.82
N ASP A 24 2.63 6.08 5.37
CA ASP A 24 2.91 5.81 3.96
C ASP A 24 2.40 4.43 3.55
N ARG A 25 2.55 3.40 4.40
CA ARG A 25 1.97 2.07 4.12
C ARG A 25 0.45 2.07 4.12
N ALA A 26 -0.19 2.82 5.01
CA ALA A 26 -1.65 2.97 5.02
C ALA A 26 -2.16 3.75 3.80
N LEU A 27 -1.46 4.82 3.41
CA LEU A 27 -1.81 5.63 2.24
C LEU A 27 -1.56 4.88 0.94
N ILE A 28 -0.44 4.18 0.81
CA ILE A 28 -0.12 3.36 -0.37
C ILE A 28 -1.05 2.16 -0.45
N GLY A 29 -1.26 1.44 0.66
CA GLY A 29 -2.19 0.32 0.71
C GLY A 29 -3.62 0.75 0.40
N GLY A 30 -4.09 1.85 0.99
CA GLY A 30 -5.40 2.42 0.71
C GLY A 30 -5.54 2.95 -0.71
N GLY A 31 -4.55 3.68 -1.23
CA GLY A 31 -4.57 4.22 -2.59
C GLY A 31 -4.53 3.13 -3.67
N LEU A 32 -3.66 2.13 -3.52
CA LEU A 32 -3.59 0.98 -4.41
C LEU A 32 -4.85 0.11 -4.32
N GLY A 33 -5.35 -0.11 -3.11
CA GLY A 33 -6.59 -0.84 -2.89
C GLY A 33 -7.79 -0.12 -3.51
N ALA A 34 -7.87 1.21 -3.39
CA ALA A 34 -8.93 2.03 -3.98
C ALA A 34 -8.93 1.94 -5.50
N THR A 35 -7.77 2.16 -6.13
CA THR A 35 -7.64 2.12 -7.60
C THR A 35 -7.92 0.73 -8.15
N THR A 36 -7.33 -0.30 -7.54
CA THR A 36 -7.53 -1.69 -7.97
C THR A 36 -8.99 -2.11 -7.77
N GLY A 37 -9.57 -1.82 -6.60
CA GLY A 37 -10.97 -2.11 -6.29
C GLY A 37 -11.95 -1.35 -7.19
N ALA A 38 -11.64 -0.11 -7.57
CA ALA A 38 -12.44 0.68 -8.50
C ALA A 38 -12.48 0.05 -9.89
N ILE A 39 -11.32 -0.34 -10.42
CA ILE A 39 -11.20 -0.95 -11.76
C ILE A 39 -11.96 -2.28 -11.80
N ILE A 40 -11.75 -3.14 -10.80
CA ILE A 40 -12.41 -4.45 -10.73
C ILE A 40 -13.93 -4.28 -10.53
N GLY A 41 -14.34 -3.38 -9.63
CA GLY A 41 -15.76 -3.09 -9.38
C GLY A 41 -16.47 -2.53 -10.61
N ALA A 42 -15.82 -1.63 -11.35
CA ALA A 42 -16.34 -1.12 -12.62
C ALA A 42 -16.48 -2.22 -13.67
N ALA A 43 -15.46 -3.08 -13.80
CA ALA A 43 -15.43 -4.15 -14.79
C ALA A 43 -16.45 -5.27 -14.49
N ALA A 44 -16.64 -5.62 -13.22
CA ALA A 44 -17.53 -6.70 -12.81
C ALA A 44 -19.01 -6.27 -12.74
N GLY A 45 -19.29 -5.08 -12.21
CA GLY A 45 -20.65 -4.60 -12.00
C GLY A 45 -21.19 -3.68 -13.09
N ASN A 46 -20.37 -3.35 -14.10
CA ASN A 46 -20.72 -2.53 -15.26
C ASN A 46 -21.41 -1.19 -14.90
N GLY A 47 -20.79 -0.43 -13.99
CA GLY A 47 -21.34 0.85 -13.55
C GLY A 47 -20.49 1.57 -12.49
N VAL A 48 -20.85 2.82 -12.22
CA VAL A 48 -20.14 3.70 -11.26
C VAL A 48 -20.37 3.26 -9.81
N GLY A 49 -21.57 2.76 -9.48
CA GLY A 49 -21.89 2.23 -8.14
C GLY A 49 -20.95 1.12 -7.67
N PRO A 50 -20.81 0.01 -8.44
CA PRO A 50 -19.91 -1.08 -8.06
C PRO A 50 -18.42 -0.68 -8.14
N ALA A 51 -18.04 0.28 -8.99
CA ALA A 51 -16.70 0.88 -8.97
C ALA A 51 -16.42 1.62 -7.66
N LEU A 52 -17.35 2.46 -7.19
CA LEU A 52 -17.20 3.20 -5.94
C LEU A 52 -17.20 2.25 -4.72
N ALA A 53 -18.06 1.22 -4.74
CA ALA A 53 -18.07 0.21 -3.70
C ALA A 53 -16.74 -0.56 -3.65
N GLY A 54 -16.23 -1.00 -4.80
CA GLY A 54 -14.93 -1.66 -4.90
C GLY A 54 -13.79 -0.75 -4.46
N ALA A 55 -13.84 0.54 -4.82
CA ALA A 55 -12.86 1.54 -4.39
C ALA A 55 -12.88 1.73 -2.87
N ALA A 56 -14.06 1.87 -2.26
CA ALA A 56 -14.19 2.09 -0.83
C ALA A 56 -13.72 0.86 -0.03
N ILE A 57 -14.11 -0.35 -0.46
CA ILE A 57 -13.71 -1.61 0.18
C ILE A 57 -12.20 -1.84 0.03
N GLY A 58 -11.67 -1.65 -1.18
CA GLY A 58 -10.25 -1.77 -1.45
C GLY A 58 -9.42 -0.73 -0.69
N ALA A 59 -9.89 0.51 -0.60
CA ALA A 59 -9.25 1.56 0.18
C ALA A 59 -9.21 1.24 1.68
N ALA A 60 -10.34 0.84 2.25
CA ALA A 60 -10.43 0.50 3.66
C ALA A 60 -9.57 -0.73 3.99
N GLY A 61 -9.71 -1.81 3.22
CA GLY A 61 -8.93 -3.03 3.42
C GLY A 61 -7.44 -2.81 3.23
N GLY A 62 -7.05 -2.11 2.16
CA GLY A 62 -5.66 -1.80 1.86
C GLY A 62 -5.01 -0.88 2.89
N ALA A 63 -5.74 0.11 3.43
CA ALA A 63 -5.23 0.99 4.47
C ALA A 63 -5.07 0.27 5.82
N ILE A 64 -6.03 -0.58 6.18
CA ILE A 64 -5.94 -1.39 7.41
C ILE A 64 -4.76 -2.36 7.31
N VAL A 65 -4.65 -3.13 6.22
CA VAL A 65 -3.53 -4.06 6.04
C VAL A 65 -2.20 -3.31 5.96
N GLY A 66 -2.15 -2.19 5.23
CA GLY A 66 -0.95 -1.35 5.15
C GLY A 66 -0.49 -0.85 6.53
N SER A 67 -1.41 -0.34 7.34
CA SER A 67 -1.11 0.11 8.72
C SER A 67 -0.75 -1.03 9.66
N ALA A 68 -1.35 -2.22 9.50
CA ALA A 68 -1.11 -3.40 10.34
C ALA A 68 0.24 -4.09 10.02
N THR A 69 0.64 -4.10 8.74
CA THR A 69 1.90 -4.69 8.28
C THR A 69 3.07 -3.72 8.38
N THR A 70 2.85 -2.53 8.94
CA THR A 70 3.92 -1.56 9.13
C THR A 70 4.91 -2.09 10.19
N PRO A 71 6.21 -2.17 9.86
CA PRO A 71 7.22 -2.53 10.85
C PRO A 71 7.19 -1.53 12.02
N LYS A 72 7.13 -2.04 13.25
CA LYS A 72 7.23 -1.22 14.45
C LYS A 72 8.68 -0.80 14.61
N ASN A 73 8.98 0.39 14.07
CA ASN A 73 10.29 0.97 14.14
C ASN A 73 10.43 1.81 15.41
N CYS A 74 11.11 1.25 16.40
CA CYS A 74 11.53 1.95 17.59
C CYS A 74 12.61 2.96 17.19
N VAL A 75 12.57 4.17 17.78
CA VAL A 75 13.62 5.18 17.59
C VAL A 75 14.67 4.95 18.67
N ALA A 76 15.84 4.47 18.27
CA ALA A 76 17.01 4.39 19.14
C ALA A 76 17.92 5.62 18.88
N TYR A 77 18.77 5.96 19.84
CA TYR A 77 19.70 7.09 19.74
C TYR A 77 21.14 6.57 19.71
N ASP A 78 21.95 7.08 18.78
CA ASP A 78 23.36 6.74 18.72
C ASP A 78 24.14 7.46 19.84
N ARG A 79 25.45 7.20 19.95
CA ARG A 79 26.31 7.87 20.96
C ARG A 79 26.43 9.39 20.76
N ASN A 80 26.08 9.89 19.58
CA ASN A 80 26.13 11.30 19.21
C ASN A 80 24.74 11.97 19.38
N GLY A 81 23.73 11.24 19.85
CA GLY A 81 22.37 11.74 20.03
C GLY A 81 21.52 11.77 18.76
N ASN A 82 21.98 11.16 17.66
CA ASN A 82 21.22 11.08 16.42
C ASN A 82 20.17 9.94 16.48
N PRO A 83 18.90 10.22 16.13
CA PRO A 83 17.85 9.21 16.10
C PRO A 83 18.02 8.27 14.90
N TYR A 84 17.94 6.95 15.13
CA TYR A 84 17.92 5.91 14.10
C TYR A 84 16.75 4.94 14.34
N ARG A 85 16.15 4.44 13.25
CA ARG A 85 15.01 3.52 13.28
C ARG A 85 15.51 2.07 13.39
N VAL A 86 15.01 1.33 14.38
CA VAL A 86 15.30 -0.11 14.56
C VAL A 86 14.02 -0.91 14.74
N ALA A 87 14.04 -2.16 14.31
CA ALA A 87 12.93 -3.08 14.61
C ALA A 87 12.79 -3.22 16.14
N CYS A 88 11.59 -2.95 16.66
CA CYS A 88 11.29 -3.25 18.05
C CYS A 88 11.36 -4.78 18.28
N PRO A 89 11.91 -5.24 19.42
CA PRO A 89 11.93 -6.67 19.78
C PRO A 89 10.53 -7.25 20.01
#